data_AF-A0AAX0WSU9-F1
#
_entry.id   AF-A0AAX0WSU9-F1
#
_cell.length_a   1.000
_cell.length_b   1.000
_cell.length_c   1.000
_cell.angle_alpha   90.00
_cell.angle_beta   90.00
_cell.angle_gamma   90.00
#
_symmetry.space_group_name_H-M   'P 1'
#
loop_
_entity.id
_entity.type
_entity.pdbx_description
1 polymer ?
#
loop_
_entity_poly.entity_id
_entity_poly.type
_entity_poly.pdbx_seq_one_letter_code
_entity_poly.pdbx_strand_id
1 'polypeptide(L)'
;MPDLSKKFTDLKLKQLYGHILNHYQKCVDRHLDVNTAYNEMFLAVQYSLESPLSQSPLVKLDPAEKLKAYAAFNALFSATPLYQGMQPSQRSAFKPPMPQFNPQAKYVINEYNYYGYQDPTLLDWLILSSIINSHHHGYHHHHAGADGCCWPSNHHGHDSSSKDDLAKLMAALFLILLALIAVVLAFIALYYMLNEFANSVERFCYGEGWLKGALMISTSIGFGVGSAFLTLNFGSAPLIALAVAAGVNPVGVVIAGAVLLAIIGAGVGCFAMSMLYDSLNKSANKESMDPSDPERFRLTAAEEAHLRDEKGIDPMIVRCAMVALRAEMAKLLGGNEKPIPSFFSRYFSKDNEKVQELLEKIRHLRKGDINMVQVGELNFDCRIPQRVYIPPYYTQVPSTYSDTPPPSYHGTYTDPYQPTAPQYL
;
A
#
# COMPACT_ATOMS: atom_id res chain seq x y z
N MET A 1 -6.60 -5.96 20.87
CA MET A 1 -6.22 -5.05 19.76
C MET A 1 -7.06 -3.79 19.88
N PRO A 2 -6.49 -2.58 19.66
CA PRO A 2 -7.27 -1.34 19.70
C PRO A 2 -8.36 -1.37 18.62
N ASP A 3 -9.53 -0.80 18.93
CA ASP A 3 -10.64 -0.70 17.99
C ASP A 3 -10.30 0.31 16.88
N LEU A 4 -9.89 -0.18 15.72
CA LEU A 4 -9.55 0.63 14.55
C LEU A 4 -10.79 1.10 13.77
N SER A 5 -11.99 0.63 14.12
CA SER A 5 -13.23 1.04 13.45
C SER A 5 -13.52 2.54 13.64
N LYS A 6 -13.03 3.14 14.72
CA LYS A 6 -13.20 4.57 15.05
C LYS A 6 -12.08 5.48 14.55
N LYS A 7 -11.01 4.92 13.98
CA LYS A 7 -9.86 5.69 13.45
C LYS A 7 -9.95 5.89 11.94
N PHE A 8 -9.48 7.04 11.45
CA PHE A 8 -9.34 7.29 10.02
C PHE A 8 -8.00 6.72 9.55
N THR A 9 -8.04 5.46 9.12
CA THR A 9 -6.87 4.68 8.68
C THR A 9 -6.49 5.03 7.23
N ASP A 10 -5.27 4.68 6.83
CA ASP A 10 -4.82 4.92 5.45
C ASP A 10 -5.63 4.12 4.42
N LEU A 11 -6.16 2.96 4.80
CA LEU A 11 -7.13 2.22 4.00
C LEU A 11 -8.43 3.02 3.80
N LYS A 12 -8.99 3.60 4.87
CA LYS A 12 -10.21 4.44 4.77
C LYS A 12 -9.94 5.71 3.96
N LEU A 13 -8.73 6.27 4.04
CA LEU A 13 -8.29 7.36 3.17
C LEU A 13 -8.29 6.93 1.70
N LYS A 14 -7.67 5.80 1.37
CA LYS A 14 -7.66 5.24 0.00
C LYS A 14 -9.09 5.05 -0.54
N GLN A 15 -9.98 4.49 0.28
CA GLN A 15 -11.39 4.29 -0.09
C GLN A 15 -12.11 5.61 -0.35
N LEU A 16 -12.00 6.56 0.59
CA LEU A 16 -12.58 7.89 0.45
C LEU A 16 -12.06 8.59 -0.81
N TYR A 17 -10.77 8.46 -1.09
CA TYR A 17 -10.12 9.03 -2.27
C TYR A 17 -10.74 8.48 -3.57
N GLY A 18 -10.92 7.16 -3.70
CA GLY A 18 -11.56 6.55 -4.87
C GLY A 18 -13.01 6.99 -5.06
N HIS A 19 -13.79 7.04 -3.98
CA HIS A 19 -15.16 7.54 -3.99
C HIS A 19 -15.26 9.00 -4.44
N ILE A 20 -14.39 9.86 -3.93
CA ILE A 20 -14.37 11.29 -4.28
C ILE A 20 -13.98 11.48 -5.75
N LEU A 21 -12.97 10.78 -6.26
CA LEU A 21 -12.56 10.92 -7.66
C LEU A 21 -13.63 10.41 -8.63
N ASN A 22 -14.29 9.30 -8.33
CA ASN A 22 -15.42 8.81 -9.14
C ASN A 22 -16.57 9.84 -9.15
N HIS A 23 -16.91 10.38 -7.98
CA HIS A 23 -17.93 11.44 -7.88
C HIS A 23 -17.51 12.69 -8.66
N TYR A 24 -16.25 13.11 -8.55
CA TYR A 24 -15.68 14.23 -9.29
C TYR A 24 -15.83 14.03 -10.81
N GLN A 25 -15.48 12.86 -11.34
CA GLN A 25 -15.63 12.56 -12.75
C GLN A 25 -17.07 12.76 -13.21
N LYS A 26 -18.05 12.29 -12.43
CA LYS A 26 -19.48 12.52 -12.72
C LYS A 26 -19.90 13.99 -12.63
N CYS A 27 -19.28 14.79 -11.77
CA CYS A 27 -19.50 16.24 -11.75
C CYS A 27 -18.95 16.91 -13.01
N VAL A 28 -17.77 16.51 -13.47
CA VAL A 28 -17.14 17.01 -14.70
C VAL A 28 -17.94 16.61 -15.94
N ASP A 29 -18.38 15.36 -16.03
CA ASP A 29 -19.22 14.83 -17.12
C ASP A 29 -20.56 15.58 -17.23
N ARG A 30 -21.07 16.10 -16.09
CA ARG A 30 -22.28 16.94 -16.01
C ARG A 30 -22.02 18.43 -16.19
N HIS A 31 -20.77 18.84 -16.43
CA HIS A 31 -20.34 20.23 -16.60
C HIS A 31 -20.72 21.15 -15.43
N LEU A 32 -20.64 20.64 -14.20
CA LEU A 32 -20.90 21.46 -13.00
C LEU A 32 -19.78 22.48 -12.79
N ASP A 33 -20.13 23.68 -12.34
CA ASP A 33 -19.16 24.68 -11.91
C ASP A 33 -18.49 24.30 -10.58
N VAL A 34 -17.38 24.97 -10.26
CA VAL A 34 -16.56 24.65 -9.08
C VAL A 34 -17.34 24.68 -7.77
N ASN A 35 -18.24 25.65 -7.59
CA ASN A 35 -19.00 25.77 -6.34
C ASN A 35 -20.05 24.67 -6.24
N THR A 36 -20.78 24.41 -7.32
CA THR A 36 -21.81 23.36 -7.35
C THR A 36 -21.19 21.97 -7.16
N ALA A 37 -20.10 21.68 -7.86
CA ALA A 37 -19.37 20.43 -7.72
C ALA A 37 -18.84 20.24 -6.28
N TYR A 38 -18.22 21.28 -5.70
CA TYR A 38 -17.75 21.23 -4.32
C TYR A 38 -18.90 20.94 -3.35
N ASN A 39 -20.01 21.67 -3.44
CA ASN A 39 -21.13 21.53 -2.52
C ASN A 39 -21.78 20.15 -2.60
N GLU A 40 -21.98 19.61 -3.81
CA GLU A 40 -22.56 18.28 -4.02
C GLU A 40 -21.66 17.18 -3.42
N MET A 41 -20.35 17.25 -3.69
CA MET A 41 -19.39 16.28 -3.17
C MET A 41 -19.21 16.42 -1.65
N PHE A 42 -19.15 17.65 -1.14
CA PHE A 42 -19.06 17.91 0.29
C PHE A 42 -20.27 17.37 1.05
N LEU A 43 -21.48 17.55 0.52
CA LEU A 43 -22.70 16.98 1.09
C LEU A 43 -22.67 15.44 1.12
N ALA A 44 -22.11 14.80 0.09
CA ALA A 44 -21.93 13.34 0.07
C ALA A 44 -20.97 12.87 1.16
N VAL A 45 -19.83 13.56 1.32
CA VAL A 45 -18.86 13.30 2.40
C VAL A 45 -19.49 13.51 3.77
N GLN A 46 -20.21 14.61 3.94
CA GLN A 46 -20.89 14.95 5.19
C GLN A 46 -21.99 13.94 5.54
N TYR A 47 -22.81 13.53 4.57
CA TYR A 47 -23.78 12.45 4.76
C TYR A 47 -23.07 11.16 5.20
N SER A 48 -21.96 10.81 4.56
CA SER A 48 -21.20 9.59 4.86
C SER A 48 -20.60 9.58 6.26
N LEU A 49 -20.17 10.74 6.76
CA LEU A 49 -19.55 10.92 8.08
C LEU A 49 -20.56 11.12 9.23
N GLU A 50 -21.67 11.81 8.98
CA GLU A 50 -22.54 12.31 10.06
C GLU A 50 -23.93 11.67 10.09
N SER A 51 -24.41 11.12 8.96
CA SER A 51 -25.76 10.58 8.91
C SER A 51 -25.84 9.23 9.62
N PRO A 52 -26.76 9.02 10.58
CA PRO A 52 -27.01 7.69 11.14
C PRO A 52 -27.61 6.72 10.10
N LEU A 53 -28.12 7.24 8.98
CA LEU A 53 -28.64 6.45 7.86
C LEU A 53 -27.53 6.02 6.88
N SER A 54 -26.31 6.57 7.04
CA SER A 54 -25.15 6.20 6.22
C SER A 54 -24.71 4.78 6.55
N GLN A 55 -24.46 3.99 5.50
CA GLN A 55 -23.80 2.68 5.62
C GLN A 55 -22.27 2.78 5.52
N SER A 56 -21.71 3.99 5.48
CA SER A 56 -20.27 4.20 5.36
C SER A 56 -19.54 3.78 6.64
N PRO A 57 -18.36 3.14 6.57
CA PRO A 57 -17.50 2.92 7.75
C PRO A 57 -17.11 4.24 8.44
N LEU A 58 -17.18 5.35 7.72
CA LEU A 58 -16.78 6.67 8.18
C LEU A 58 -17.72 7.25 9.25
N VAL A 59 -18.96 6.76 9.36
CA VAL A 59 -19.92 7.23 10.38
C VAL A 59 -19.47 6.95 11.81
N LYS A 60 -18.71 5.86 12.00
CA LYS A 60 -18.24 5.38 13.31
C LYS A 60 -16.98 6.08 13.80
N LEU A 61 -16.40 6.98 12.99
CA LEU A 61 -15.18 7.69 13.35
C LEU A 61 -15.39 8.60 14.55
N ASP A 62 -14.37 8.70 15.39
CA ASP A 62 -14.35 9.68 16.47
C ASP A 62 -14.34 11.11 15.88
N PRO A 63 -14.84 12.13 16.60
CA PRO A 63 -14.91 13.52 16.11
C PRO A 63 -13.59 14.05 15.51
N ALA A 64 -12.46 13.81 16.17
CA ALA A 64 -11.15 14.25 15.69
C ALA A 64 -10.72 13.52 14.41
N GLU A 65 -11.16 12.27 14.20
CA GLU A 65 -10.85 11.46 13.02
C GLU A 65 -11.77 11.85 11.85
N LYS A 66 -13.00 12.29 12.11
CA LYS A 66 -13.88 12.89 11.09
C LYS A 66 -13.29 14.18 10.54
N LEU A 67 -12.65 15.00 11.37
CA LEU A 67 -11.93 16.20 10.91
C LEU A 67 -10.81 15.86 9.91
N LYS A 68 -10.10 14.75 10.12
CA LYS A 68 -9.08 14.26 9.17
C LYS A 68 -9.70 13.86 7.83
N ALA A 69 -10.88 13.23 7.84
CA ALA A 69 -11.60 12.88 6.62
C ALA A 69 -12.04 14.13 5.83
N TYR A 70 -12.51 15.18 6.51
CA TYR A 70 -12.79 16.47 5.87
C TYR A 70 -11.53 17.15 5.31
N ALA A 71 -10.41 17.10 6.06
CA ALA A 71 -9.14 17.62 5.59
C ALA A 71 -8.67 16.88 4.32
N ALA A 72 -8.80 15.54 4.28
CA ALA A 72 -8.50 14.73 3.11
C ALA A 72 -9.39 15.09 1.91
N PHE A 73 -10.69 15.29 2.13
CA PHE A 73 -11.60 15.74 1.08
C PHE A 73 -11.17 17.09 0.49
N ASN A 74 -10.90 18.08 1.34
CA ASN A 74 -10.47 19.40 0.90
C ASN A 74 -9.14 19.33 0.12
N ALA A 75 -8.17 18.58 0.65
CA ALA A 75 -6.89 18.34 -0.01
C ALA A 75 -7.08 17.75 -1.43
N LEU A 76 -7.95 16.75 -1.56
CA LEU A 76 -8.23 16.11 -2.83
C LEU A 76 -8.98 17.03 -3.79
N PHE A 77 -10.01 17.73 -3.34
CA PHE A 77 -10.76 18.66 -4.20
C PHE A 77 -9.86 19.78 -4.70
N SER A 78 -9.02 20.35 -3.85
CA SER A 78 -8.05 21.37 -4.23
C SER A 78 -7.02 20.87 -5.26
N ALA A 79 -6.76 19.57 -5.30
CA ALA A 79 -5.87 18.97 -6.29
C ALA A 79 -6.52 18.76 -7.67
N THR A 80 -7.85 18.87 -7.79
CA THR A 80 -8.56 18.61 -9.05
C THR A 80 -8.34 19.68 -10.12
N PRO A 81 -8.38 19.32 -11.42
CA PRO A 81 -8.36 20.29 -12.52
C PRO A 81 -9.39 21.39 -12.40
N LEU A 82 -10.60 21.07 -11.93
CA LEU A 82 -11.69 22.03 -11.75
C LEU A 82 -11.29 23.16 -10.78
N TYR A 83 -10.65 22.82 -9.65
CA TYR A 83 -10.15 23.81 -8.70
C TYR A 83 -8.90 24.53 -9.24
N GLN A 84 -7.99 23.78 -9.86
CA GLN A 84 -6.75 24.28 -10.45
C GLN A 84 -6.98 25.10 -11.74
N GLY A 85 -8.18 25.10 -12.30
CA GLY A 85 -8.58 25.95 -13.42
C GLY A 85 -8.99 27.36 -12.98
N MET A 86 -9.30 27.57 -11.69
CA MET A 86 -9.67 28.89 -11.17
C MET A 86 -8.49 29.86 -11.19
N GLN A 87 -8.75 31.17 -11.33
CA GLN A 87 -7.70 32.18 -11.18
C GLN A 87 -7.14 32.18 -9.74
N PRO A 88 -5.86 32.52 -9.51
CA PRO A 88 -5.28 32.55 -8.16
C PRO A 88 -6.04 33.43 -7.16
N SER A 89 -6.59 34.56 -7.63
CA SER A 89 -7.45 35.45 -6.85
C SER A 89 -8.76 34.77 -6.43
N GLN A 90 -9.38 34.02 -7.33
CA GLN A 90 -10.60 33.24 -7.07
C GLN A 90 -10.33 32.09 -6.10
N ARG A 91 -9.20 31.38 -6.23
CA ARG A 91 -8.80 30.33 -5.27
C ARG A 91 -8.62 30.87 -3.86
N SER A 92 -7.96 32.01 -3.73
CA SER A 92 -7.73 32.68 -2.44
C SER A 92 -9.03 33.18 -1.81
N ALA A 93 -10.02 33.54 -2.64
CA ALA A 93 -11.35 33.97 -2.23
C ALA A 93 -12.37 32.83 -2.14
N PHE A 94 -12.01 31.60 -2.52
CA PHE A 94 -12.91 30.46 -2.56
C PHE A 94 -13.38 30.12 -1.14
N LYS A 95 -14.63 30.47 -0.87
CA LYS A 95 -15.33 30.19 0.39
C LYS A 95 -16.64 29.52 0.00
N PRO A 96 -16.64 28.19 -0.19
CA PRO A 96 -17.85 27.50 -0.58
C PRO A 96 -18.93 27.75 0.49
N PRO A 97 -20.18 28.02 0.08
CA PRO A 97 -21.25 28.31 1.02
C PRO A 97 -21.42 27.11 1.94
N MET A 98 -21.49 27.38 3.25
CA MET A 98 -21.52 26.31 4.23
C MET A 98 -22.86 25.57 4.13
N PRO A 99 -22.88 24.28 3.76
CA PRO A 99 -24.13 23.55 3.68
C PRO A 99 -24.63 23.23 5.10
N GLN A 100 -25.90 23.50 5.33
CA GLN A 100 -26.58 23.13 6.58
C GLN A 100 -27.01 21.68 6.46
N PHE A 101 -26.29 20.78 7.14
CA PHE A 101 -26.69 19.38 7.17
C PHE A 101 -27.92 19.19 8.05
N ASN A 102 -29.00 18.73 7.43
CA ASN A 102 -30.18 18.28 8.13
C ASN A 102 -30.27 16.74 8.00
N PRO A 103 -29.97 15.96 9.06
CA PRO A 103 -30.04 14.50 9.00
C PRO A 103 -31.46 13.96 8.75
N GLN A 104 -32.49 14.80 8.91
CA GLN A 104 -33.88 14.46 8.63
C GLN A 104 -34.31 14.76 7.19
N ALA A 105 -33.52 15.52 6.43
CA ALA A 105 -33.79 15.77 5.02
C ALA A 105 -33.40 14.54 4.17
N LYS A 106 -34.22 14.21 3.17
CA LYS A 106 -33.94 13.11 2.24
C LYS A 106 -32.76 13.49 1.35
N TYR A 107 -31.54 13.15 1.77
CA TYR A 107 -30.37 13.20 0.90
C TYR A 107 -30.58 12.21 -0.26
N VAL A 108 -30.47 12.68 -1.50
CA VAL A 108 -30.68 11.84 -2.68
C VAL A 108 -29.40 11.05 -2.96
N ILE A 109 -29.42 9.79 -2.56
CA ILE A 109 -28.34 8.84 -2.86
C ILE A 109 -28.52 8.34 -4.29
N ASN A 110 -27.45 8.48 -5.07
CA ASN A 110 -27.22 7.98 -6.41
C ASN A 110 -26.03 7.02 -6.39
N GLU A 111 -25.84 6.26 -7.48
CA GLU A 111 -24.75 5.29 -7.60
C GLU A 111 -23.35 5.90 -7.40
N TYR A 112 -23.14 7.16 -7.79
CA TYR A 112 -21.84 7.84 -7.74
C TYR A 112 -21.57 8.66 -6.46
N ASN A 113 -22.57 8.86 -5.59
CA ASN A 113 -22.44 9.61 -4.34
C ASN A 113 -22.65 8.74 -3.08
N TYR A 114 -22.68 7.42 -3.27
CA TYR A 114 -22.82 6.42 -2.22
C TYR A 114 -21.46 5.86 -1.76
N TYR A 115 -21.03 6.20 -0.54
CA TYR A 115 -19.71 5.81 0.00
C TYR A 115 -19.81 4.59 0.94
N GLY A 116 -20.31 3.48 0.42
CA GLY A 116 -20.60 2.24 1.16
C GLY A 116 -19.44 1.24 1.27
N TYR A 117 -19.60 0.26 2.17
CA TYR A 117 -18.61 -0.77 2.54
C TYR A 117 -18.16 -1.74 1.43
N GLN A 118 -18.88 -1.80 0.31
CA GLN A 118 -18.98 -3.02 -0.48
C GLN A 118 -18.59 -2.89 -1.95
N ASP A 119 -17.88 -1.83 -2.35
CA ASP A 119 -17.40 -1.78 -3.73
C ASP A 119 -15.93 -2.20 -3.82
N PRO A 120 -15.62 -3.52 -3.96
CA PRO A 120 -14.25 -4.00 -4.13
C PRO A 120 -13.59 -3.40 -5.38
N THR A 121 -14.38 -2.84 -6.30
CA THR A 121 -13.89 -2.17 -7.50
C THR A 121 -13.20 -0.84 -7.18
N LEU A 122 -13.63 -0.09 -6.15
CA LEU A 122 -13.03 1.20 -5.79
C LEU A 122 -11.71 1.09 -5.01
N LEU A 123 -11.38 -0.12 -4.55
CA LEU A 123 -10.11 -0.46 -3.91
C LEU A 123 -9.00 -0.80 -4.91
N ASP A 124 -9.36 -0.93 -6.19
CA ASP A 124 -8.44 -1.26 -7.26
C ASP A 124 -7.58 -0.04 -7.63
N TRP A 125 -6.27 -0.18 -7.43
CA TRP A 125 -5.31 0.87 -7.81
C TRP A 125 -5.37 1.22 -9.29
N LEU A 126 -5.74 0.25 -10.13
CA LEU A 126 -5.90 0.39 -11.56
C LEU A 126 -7.14 1.23 -11.90
N ILE A 127 -8.25 1.06 -11.17
CA ILE A 127 -9.44 1.92 -11.30
C ILE A 127 -9.11 3.34 -10.84
N LEU A 128 -8.36 3.48 -9.73
CA LEU A 128 -7.92 4.79 -9.31
C LEU A 128 -7.04 5.48 -10.36
N SER A 129 -6.13 4.72 -10.97
CA SER A 129 -5.26 5.22 -12.02
C SER A 129 -5.99 5.56 -13.33
N SER A 130 -7.10 4.86 -13.63
CA SER A 130 -7.88 5.10 -14.85
C SER A 130 -8.71 6.38 -14.71
N ILE A 131 -9.28 6.63 -13.52
CA ILE A 131 -10.00 7.88 -13.22
C ILE A 131 -9.05 9.08 -13.25
N ILE A 132 -7.82 8.93 -12.75
CA ILE A 132 -6.80 10.01 -12.79
C ILE A 132 -6.39 10.40 -14.22
N ASN A 133 -6.58 9.52 -15.21
CA ASN A 133 -5.96 9.64 -16.54
C ASN A 133 -6.95 9.39 -17.71
N SER A 134 -8.23 9.74 -17.57
CA SER A 134 -9.33 9.26 -18.41
C SER A 134 -9.33 9.65 -19.90
N HIS A 135 -8.25 10.17 -20.48
CA HIS A 135 -8.22 10.71 -21.87
C HIS A 135 -7.14 10.14 -22.81
N HIS A 136 -6.84 8.84 -22.75
CA HIS A 136 -6.01 8.18 -23.78
C HIS A 136 -6.71 6.97 -24.41
N HIS A 137 -7.24 7.18 -25.62
CA HIS A 137 -7.74 6.14 -26.52
C HIS A 137 -6.65 5.59 -27.46
N GLY A 138 -6.79 4.31 -27.83
CA GLY A 138 -6.16 3.64 -28.98
C GLY A 138 -4.92 2.82 -28.61
N TYR A 139 -4.76 1.54 -28.96
CA TYR A 139 -5.26 0.79 -30.10
C TYR A 139 -5.33 -0.72 -29.81
N HIS A 140 -6.26 -1.38 -30.50
CA HIS A 140 -6.34 -2.83 -30.72
C HIS A 140 -5.13 -3.37 -31.51
N HIS A 141 -4.78 -4.65 -31.36
CA HIS A 141 -4.59 -5.56 -32.51
C HIS A 141 -4.79 -7.03 -32.13
N HIS A 142 -5.42 -7.74 -33.07
CA HIS A 142 -5.81 -9.14 -33.08
C HIS A 142 -4.74 -10.07 -33.69
N HIS A 143 -5.03 -11.38 -33.59
CA HIS A 143 -4.61 -12.48 -34.47
C HIS A 143 -3.16 -12.98 -34.31
N ALA A 144 -2.82 -14.24 -34.58
CA ALA A 144 -3.47 -15.53 -34.75
C ALA A 144 -2.31 -16.51 -35.01
N GLY A 145 -2.47 -17.78 -34.61
CA GLY A 145 -1.90 -18.96 -35.29
C GLY A 145 -0.39 -19.09 -35.48
N ALA A 146 0.15 -20.26 -35.09
CA ALA A 146 0.69 -21.21 -36.07
C ALA A 146 1.30 -22.42 -35.35
N ASP A 147 0.88 -23.58 -35.83
CA ASP A 147 1.49 -24.88 -35.67
C ASP A 147 2.99 -24.88 -36.01
N GLY A 148 3.73 -25.78 -35.36
CA GLY A 148 5.14 -26.02 -35.63
C GLY A 148 5.57 -27.38 -35.08
N CYS A 149 5.22 -28.42 -35.82
CA CYS A 149 5.49 -29.82 -35.54
C CYS A 149 6.95 -30.23 -35.86
N CYS A 150 7.33 -31.40 -35.31
CA CYS A 150 8.38 -32.33 -35.77
C CYS A 150 9.83 -31.94 -35.33
N TRP A 151 10.75 -32.80 -34.91
CA TRP A 151 11.17 -34.18 -35.29
C TRP A 151 12.06 -34.75 -34.14
N PRO A 152 12.69 -35.94 -34.22
CA PRO A 152 12.18 -37.31 -34.43
C PRO A 152 12.61 -38.28 -33.29
N SER A 153 11.97 -39.45 -33.21
CA SER A 153 12.39 -40.60 -32.40
C SER A 153 12.63 -41.81 -33.32
N ASN A 154 13.82 -42.44 -33.24
CA ASN A 154 14.23 -43.80 -33.70
C ASN A 154 15.78 -43.89 -33.59
N HIS A 155 16.53 -44.99 -33.39
CA HIS A 155 16.40 -46.40 -32.99
C HIS A 155 17.84 -46.99 -32.83
N HIS A 156 17.98 -48.04 -32.00
CA HIS A 156 18.97 -49.16 -31.95
C HIS A 156 20.50 -48.98 -31.81
N GLY A 157 21.10 -49.78 -30.92
CA GLY A 157 22.52 -50.16 -30.88
C GLY A 157 22.89 -51.04 -29.67
N HIS A 158 23.71 -52.07 -29.88
CA HIS A 158 23.83 -53.31 -29.09
C HIS A 158 24.72 -53.31 -27.81
N ASP A 159 24.47 -54.35 -27.00
CA ASP A 159 25.33 -55.01 -25.99
C ASP A 159 26.85 -54.96 -26.24
N SER A 160 27.63 -54.75 -25.18
CA SER A 160 28.56 -55.78 -24.67
C SER A 160 29.30 -55.34 -23.40
N SER A 161 29.83 -56.33 -22.72
CA SER A 161 30.24 -56.42 -21.32
C SER A 161 31.45 -55.60 -20.88
N SER A 162 31.27 -54.86 -19.78
CA SER A 162 32.20 -54.75 -18.64
C SER A 162 31.35 -54.23 -17.47
N LYS A 163 30.94 -55.13 -16.55
CA LYS A 163 29.98 -54.78 -15.48
C LYS A 163 30.55 -53.79 -14.45
N ASP A 164 31.86 -53.62 -14.43
CA ASP A 164 32.55 -52.74 -13.48
C ASP A 164 32.81 -51.33 -14.05
N ASP A 165 32.89 -51.15 -15.38
CA ASP A 165 33.09 -49.83 -16.00
C ASP A 165 31.77 -49.12 -16.32
N LEU A 166 30.71 -49.86 -16.64
CA LEU A 166 29.37 -49.29 -16.84
C LEU A 166 28.81 -48.70 -15.53
N ALA A 167 29.00 -49.40 -14.40
CA ALA A 167 28.54 -48.93 -13.10
C ALA A 167 29.28 -47.66 -12.66
N LYS A 168 30.60 -47.59 -12.91
CA LYS A 168 31.42 -46.39 -12.68
C LYS A 168 31.00 -45.23 -13.59
N LEU A 169 30.76 -45.49 -14.88
CA LEU A 169 30.29 -44.49 -15.84
C LEU A 169 28.91 -43.95 -15.46
N MET A 170 27.97 -44.82 -15.06
CA MET A 170 26.64 -44.43 -14.59
C MET A 170 26.70 -43.64 -13.27
N ALA A 171 27.53 -44.08 -12.32
CA ALA A 171 27.75 -43.35 -11.07
C ALA A 171 28.37 -41.96 -11.33
N ALA A 172 29.35 -41.87 -12.23
CA ALA A 172 29.97 -40.60 -12.64
C ALA A 172 28.97 -39.68 -13.36
N LEU A 173 28.17 -40.19 -14.31
CA LEU A 173 27.12 -39.43 -14.98
C LEU A 173 26.06 -38.92 -14.00
N PHE A 174 25.65 -39.76 -13.05
CA PHE A 174 24.69 -39.37 -12.02
C PHE A 174 25.27 -38.29 -11.08
N LEU A 175 26.53 -38.42 -10.69
CA LEU A 175 27.24 -37.41 -9.88
C LEU A 175 27.35 -36.09 -10.66
N ILE A 176 27.71 -36.13 -11.94
CA ILE A 176 27.77 -34.94 -12.81
C ILE A 176 26.39 -34.28 -12.93
N LEU A 177 25.33 -35.06 -13.14
CA LEU A 177 23.96 -34.55 -13.22
C LEU A 177 23.54 -33.88 -11.90
N LEU A 178 23.78 -34.53 -10.76
CA LEU A 178 23.50 -33.96 -9.44
C LEU A 178 24.30 -32.68 -9.18
N ALA A 179 25.58 -32.66 -9.55
CA ALA A 179 26.44 -31.49 -9.43
C ALA A 179 25.91 -30.33 -10.30
N LEU A 180 25.49 -30.61 -11.54
CA LEU A 180 24.94 -29.60 -12.45
C LEU A 180 23.65 -29.00 -11.88
N ILE A 181 22.73 -29.85 -11.40
CA ILE A 181 21.49 -29.38 -10.76
C ILE A 181 21.81 -28.53 -9.51
N ALA A 182 22.72 -29.00 -8.65
CA ALA A 182 23.11 -28.28 -7.45
C ALA A 182 23.75 -26.92 -7.77
N VAL A 183 24.60 -26.86 -8.79
CA VAL A 183 25.21 -25.60 -9.25
C VAL A 183 24.15 -24.64 -9.77
N VAL A 184 23.22 -25.09 -10.61
CA VAL A 184 22.12 -24.25 -11.13
C VAL A 184 21.26 -23.72 -9.98
N LEU A 185 20.87 -24.58 -9.04
CA LEU A 185 20.09 -24.18 -7.86
C LEU A 185 20.84 -23.22 -6.96
N ALA A 186 22.15 -23.42 -6.76
CA ALA A 186 22.98 -22.52 -5.98
C ALA A 186 23.08 -21.14 -6.63
N PHE A 187 23.19 -21.06 -7.96
CA PHE A 187 23.17 -19.77 -8.68
C PHE A 187 21.81 -19.08 -8.56
N ILE A 188 20.71 -19.80 -8.70
CA ILE A 188 19.36 -19.24 -8.51
C ILE A 188 19.19 -18.73 -7.07
N ALA A 189 19.60 -19.52 -6.08
CA ALA A 189 19.57 -19.14 -4.66
C ALA A 189 20.42 -17.90 -4.38
N LEU A 190 21.64 -17.85 -4.93
CA LEU A 190 22.54 -16.71 -4.78
C LEU A 190 21.95 -15.44 -5.41
N TYR A 191 21.41 -15.56 -6.63
CA TYR A 191 20.73 -14.45 -7.31
C TYR A 191 19.55 -13.93 -6.48
N TYR A 192 18.71 -14.83 -5.96
CA TYR A 192 17.58 -14.47 -5.11
C TYR A 192 18.02 -13.77 -3.82
N MET A 193 19.01 -14.33 -3.10
CA MET A 193 19.54 -13.72 -1.88
C MET A 193 20.16 -12.35 -2.14
N LEU A 194 20.90 -12.19 -3.24
CA LEU A 194 21.48 -10.89 -3.61
C LEU A 194 20.38 -9.86 -3.92
N ASN A 195 19.31 -10.28 -4.59
CA ASN A 195 18.17 -9.43 -4.89
C ASN A 195 17.42 -8.99 -3.61
N GLU A 196 17.16 -9.91 -2.68
CA GLU A 196 16.56 -9.57 -1.38
C GLU A 196 17.48 -8.70 -0.51
N PHE A 197 18.79 -8.96 -0.56
CA PHE A 197 19.77 -8.13 0.12
C PHE A 197 19.77 -6.70 -0.43
N ALA A 198 19.80 -6.52 -1.76
CA ALA A 198 19.74 -5.20 -2.38
C ALA A 198 18.45 -4.45 -2.04
N ASN A 199 17.29 -5.13 -2.09
CA ASN A 199 16.00 -4.57 -1.63
C ASN A 199 16.06 -4.11 -0.17
N SER A 200 16.70 -4.91 0.68
CA SER A 200 16.80 -4.64 2.12
C SER A 200 17.72 -3.46 2.43
N VAL A 201 18.86 -3.37 1.73
CA VAL A 201 19.78 -2.23 1.84
C VAL A 201 19.09 -0.95 1.38
N GLU A 202 18.37 -0.99 0.27
CA GLU A 202 17.58 0.16 -0.19
C GLU A 202 16.58 0.59 0.89
N ARG A 203 15.79 -0.34 1.43
CA ARG A 203 14.82 -0.05 2.50
C ARG A 203 15.49 0.49 3.76
N PHE A 204 16.69 0.03 4.10
CA PHE A 204 17.46 0.56 5.21
C PHE A 204 17.85 2.04 4.98
N CYS A 205 18.40 2.37 3.81
CA CYS A 205 18.83 3.73 3.48
C CYS A 205 17.68 4.76 3.49
N TYR A 206 16.45 4.32 3.21
CA TYR A 206 15.26 5.19 3.16
C TYR A 206 14.33 5.05 4.37
N GLY A 207 14.67 4.23 5.37
CA GLY A 207 13.83 4.03 6.56
C GLY A 207 12.51 3.28 6.27
N GLU A 208 12.46 2.46 5.21
CA GLU A 208 11.28 1.73 4.72
C GLU A 208 11.19 0.29 5.30
N GLY A 209 11.61 0.10 6.55
CA GLY A 209 11.51 -1.19 7.26
C GLY A 209 12.71 -2.13 7.10
N TRP A 210 13.72 -1.96 7.96
CA TRP A 210 14.95 -2.75 7.99
C TRP A 210 14.78 -4.19 8.50
N LEU A 211 13.72 -4.43 9.28
CA LEU A 211 13.51 -5.69 10.01
C LEU A 211 13.37 -6.89 9.07
N LYS A 212 12.66 -6.73 7.94
CA LYS A 212 12.50 -7.79 6.92
C LYS A 212 13.86 -8.30 6.47
N GLY A 213 14.76 -7.39 6.09
CA GLY A 213 16.09 -7.71 5.61
C GLY A 213 16.98 -8.36 6.66
N ALA A 214 16.98 -7.82 7.88
CA ALA A 214 17.75 -8.41 8.98
C ALA A 214 17.29 -9.84 9.30
N LEU A 215 15.98 -10.08 9.33
CA LEU A 215 15.42 -11.42 9.54
C LEU A 215 15.79 -12.37 8.40
N MET A 216 15.68 -11.94 7.14
CA MET A 216 16.08 -12.76 6.00
C MET A 216 17.55 -13.17 6.08
N ILE A 217 18.47 -12.21 6.26
CA ILE A 217 19.91 -12.48 6.36
C ILE A 217 20.19 -13.45 7.51
N SER A 218 19.58 -13.23 8.68
CA SER A 218 19.74 -14.12 9.84
C SER A 218 19.26 -15.54 9.54
N THR A 219 18.10 -15.69 8.90
CA THR A 219 17.58 -17.02 8.53
C THR A 219 18.40 -17.68 7.44
N SER A 220 18.92 -16.93 6.48
CA SER A 220 19.82 -17.44 5.44
C SER A 220 21.11 -17.99 6.04
N ILE A 221 21.73 -17.26 6.97
CA ILE A 221 22.93 -17.74 7.67
C ILE A 221 22.59 -19.02 8.46
N GLY A 222 21.50 -19.01 9.22
CA GLY A 222 21.07 -20.16 10.02
C GLY A 222 20.83 -21.41 9.17
N PHE A 223 20.08 -21.30 8.07
CA PHE A 223 19.81 -22.42 7.18
C PHE A 223 21.04 -22.83 6.36
N GLY A 224 21.91 -21.90 5.98
CA GLY A 224 23.16 -22.20 5.28
C GLY A 224 24.12 -23.00 6.16
N VAL A 225 24.35 -22.53 7.39
CA VAL A 225 25.17 -23.25 8.39
C VAL A 225 24.54 -24.59 8.74
N GLY A 226 23.22 -24.63 8.95
CA GLY A 226 22.49 -25.86 9.24
C GLY A 226 22.60 -26.89 8.11
N SER A 227 22.46 -26.45 6.86
CA SER A 227 22.60 -27.31 5.68
C SER A 227 24.03 -27.85 5.51
N ALA A 228 25.04 -26.99 5.72
CA ALA A 228 26.44 -27.42 5.73
C ALA A 228 26.69 -28.47 6.82
N PHE A 229 26.19 -28.22 8.03
CA PHE A 229 26.33 -29.12 9.17
C PHE A 229 25.65 -30.48 8.91
N LEU A 230 24.43 -30.49 8.37
CA LEU A 230 23.73 -31.72 8.01
C LEU A 230 24.46 -32.47 6.90
N THR A 231 25.02 -31.76 5.92
CA THR A 231 25.81 -32.37 4.85
C THR A 231 27.07 -33.03 5.40
N LEU A 232 27.78 -32.38 6.31
CA LEU A 232 29.02 -32.94 6.89
C LEU A 232 28.75 -34.14 7.79
N ASN A 233 27.67 -34.12 8.59
CA ASN A 233 27.38 -35.18 9.56
C ASN A 233 26.59 -36.37 8.98
N PHE A 234 25.67 -36.11 8.05
CA PHE A 234 24.75 -37.14 7.53
C PHE A 234 24.87 -37.32 6.01
N GLY A 235 25.15 -36.25 5.27
CA GLY A 235 25.31 -36.30 3.81
C GLY A 235 26.68 -36.78 3.32
N SER A 236 27.70 -36.77 4.18
CA SER A 236 29.07 -37.07 3.78
C SER A 236 29.27 -38.53 3.41
N ALA A 237 28.71 -39.47 4.19
CA ALA A 237 28.80 -40.90 3.91
C ALA A 237 28.24 -41.29 2.52
N PRO A 238 27.01 -40.91 2.12
CA PRO A 238 26.51 -41.21 0.78
C PRO A 238 27.28 -40.48 -0.32
N LEU A 239 27.75 -39.26 -0.09
CA LEU A 239 28.59 -38.52 -1.06
C LEU A 239 29.96 -39.18 -1.26
N ILE A 240 30.59 -39.67 -0.20
CA ILE A 240 31.85 -40.42 -0.26
C ILE A 240 31.63 -41.72 -1.04
N ALA A 241 30.55 -42.46 -0.75
CA ALA A 241 30.24 -43.70 -1.47
C ALA A 241 30.04 -43.45 -2.98
N LEU A 242 29.32 -42.39 -3.35
CA LEU A 242 29.14 -41.96 -4.74
C LEU A 242 30.46 -41.53 -5.38
N ALA A 243 31.29 -40.77 -4.68
CA ALA A 243 32.58 -40.31 -5.19
C ALA A 243 33.55 -41.48 -5.44
N VAL A 244 33.60 -42.44 -4.51
CA VAL A 244 34.40 -43.67 -4.66
C VAL A 244 33.87 -44.51 -5.82
N ALA A 245 32.54 -44.68 -5.94
CA ALA A 245 31.93 -45.40 -7.05
C ALA A 245 32.16 -44.73 -8.41
N ALA A 246 32.27 -43.41 -8.45
CA ALA A 246 32.56 -42.62 -9.65
C ALA A 246 34.07 -42.45 -9.93
N GLY A 247 34.96 -42.95 -9.06
CA GLY A 247 36.42 -42.83 -9.22
C GLY A 247 36.98 -41.41 -9.03
N VAL A 248 36.26 -40.54 -8.30
CA VAL A 248 36.64 -39.14 -8.03
C VAL A 248 37.07 -38.96 -6.57
N ASN A 249 37.80 -37.87 -6.28
CA ASN A 249 38.28 -37.58 -4.93
C ASN A 249 37.09 -37.33 -3.95
N PRO A 250 36.87 -38.20 -2.96
CA PRO A 250 35.72 -38.08 -2.05
C PRO A 250 35.77 -36.84 -1.16
N VAL A 251 36.97 -36.38 -0.78
CA VAL A 251 37.13 -35.16 0.03
C VAL A 251 36.65 -33.94 -0.76
N GLY A 252 37.03 -33.86 -2.04
CA GLY A 252 36.61 -32.76 -2.92
C GLY A 252 35.09 -32.73 -3.11
N VAL A 253 34.46 -33.90 -3.30
CA VAL A 253 33.00 -34.02 -3.46
C VAL A 253 32.25 -33.60 -2.19
N VAL A 254 32.72 -34.02 -1.01
CA VAL A 254 32.08 -33.62 0.26
C VAL A 254 32.20 -32.13 0.52
N ILE A 255 33.37 -31.52 0.28
CA ILE A 255 33.56 -30.08 0.46
C ILE A 255 32.68 -29.30 -0.52
N ALA A 256 32.71 -29.66 -1.81
CA ALA A 256 31.88 -29.01 -2.83
C ALA A 256 30.38 -29.18 -2.52
N GLY A 257 29.96 -30.38 -2.10
CA GLY A 257 28.60 -30.65 -1.68
C GLY A 257 28.16 -29.81 -0.49
N ALA A 258 29.00 -29.70 0.54
CA ALA A 258 28.72 -28.88 1.71
C ALA A 258 28.58 -27.39 1.35
N VAL A 259 29.44 -26.86 0.47
CA VAL A 259 29.35 -25.46 0.00
C VAL A 259 28.08 -25.24 -0.82
N LEU A 260 27.79 -26.08 -1.81
CA LEU A 260 26.62 -25.93 -2.66
C LEU A 260 25.31 -26.05 -1.85
N LEU A 261 25.22 -27.06 -0.97
CA LEU A 261 24.05 -27.24 -0.11
C LEU A 261 23.93 -26.13 0.93
N ALA A 262 25.02 -25.52 1.40
CA ALA A 262 24.95 -24.33 2.25
C ALA A 262 24.33 -23.14 1.51
N ILE A 263 24.74 -22.88 0.27
CA ILE A 263 24.18 -21.78 -0.55
C ILE A 263 22.69 -22.04 -0.84
N ILE A 264 22.35 -23.28 -1.23
CA ILE A 264 20.95 -23.68 -1.47
C ILE A 264 20.12 -23.53 -0.18
N GLY A 265 20.64 -24.03 0.95
CA GLY A 265 19.99 -23.91 2.25
C GLY A 265 19.75 -22.46 2.65
N ALA A 266 20.75 -21.60 2.48
CA ALA A 266 20.64 -20.17 2.74
C ALA A 266 19.57 -19.49 1.87
N GLY A 267 19.47 -19.87 0.59
CA GLY A 267 18.43 -19.41 -0.32
C GLY A 267 17.02 -19.85 0.09
N VAL A 268 16.87 -21.12 0.46
CA VAL A 268 15.59 -21.66 0.97
C VAL A 268 15.16 -20.96 2.26
N GLY A 269 16.10 -20.74 3.20
CA GLY A 269 15.84 -19.99 4.44
C GLY A 269 15.38 -18.56 4.16
N CYS A 270 16.06 -17.87 3.24
CA CYS A 270 15.68 -16.53 2.77
C CYS A 270 14.24 -16.51 2.25
N PHE A 271 13.93 -17.46 1.35
CA PHE A 271 12.64 -17.54 0.69
C PHE A 271 11.50 -17.82 1.69
N ALA A 272 11.68 -18.83 2.54
CA ALA A 272 10.69 -19.18 3.55
C ALA A 272 10.42 -18.02 4.52
N MET A 273 11.49 -17.32 4.94
CA MET A 273 11.34 -16.18 5.83
C MET A 273 10.68 -15.00 5.13
N SER A 274 10.94 -14.75 3.84
CA SER A 274 10.22 -13.73 3.08
C SER A 274 8.73 -14.01 3.03
N MET A 275 8.32 -15.25 2.71
CA MET A 275 6.91 -15.62 2.67
C MET A 275 6.23 -15.44 4.03
N LEU A 276 6.90 -15.86 5.11
CA LEU A 276 6.39 -15.72 6.47
C LEU A 276 6.26 -14.24 6.86
N TYR A 277 7.30 -13.43 6.62
CA TYR A 277 7.28 -12.02 6.91
C TYR A 277 6.18 -11.31 6.13
N ASP A 278 6.05 -11.57 4.82
CA ASP A 278 5.06 -10.91 3.97
C ASP A 278 3.63 -11.25 4.39
N SER A 279 3.37 -12.51 4.76
CA SER A 279 2.09 -12.95 5.30
C SER A 279 1.76 -12.26 6.64
N LEU A 280 2.72 -12.24 7.57
CA LEU A 280 2.55 -11.59 8.87
C LEU A 280 2.39 -10.08 8.73
N ASN A 281 3.20 -9.44 7.89
CA ASN A 281 3.17 -8.00 7.67
C ASN A 281 1.86 -7.56 7.02
N LYS A 282 1.35 -8.31 6.04
CA LYS A 282 0.05 -8.06 5.42
C LYS A 282 -1.11 -8.25 6.39
N SER A 283 -1.06 -9.31 7.21
CA SER A 283 -2.11 -9.57 8.19
C SER A 283 -2.13 -8.57 9.36
N ALA A 284 -0.96 -8.07 9.76
CA ALA A 284 -0.82 -7.06 10.80
C ALA A 284 -1.21 -5.65 10.32
N ASN A 285 -1.00 -5.33 9.03
CA ASN A 285 -1.19 -4.00 8.46
C ASN A 285 -2.34 -3.94 7.44
N LYS A 286 -3.46 -4.64 7.70
CA LYS A 286 -4.64 -4.63 6.82
C LYS A 286 -5.22 -3.24 6.58
N GLU A 287 -5.05 -2.32 7.54
CA GLU A 287 -5.56 -0.95 7.51
C GLU A 287 -4.58 0.07 6.88
N SER A 288 -3.46 -0.39 6.33
CA SER A 288 -2.50 0.46 5.63
C SER A 288 -2.96 0.78 4.20
N MET A 289 -2.33 1.79 3.59
CA MET A 289 -2.60 2.17 2.21
C MET A 289 -2.34 1.01 1.23
N ASP A 290 -1.19 0.35 1.38
CA ASP A 290 -0.83 -0.87 0.65
C ASP A 290 -0.42 -1.97 1.65
N PRO A 291 -1.31 -2.93 1.93
CA PRO A 291 -1.03 -4.02 2.87
C PRO A 291 0.17 -4.89 2.48
N SER A 292 0.57 -4.90 1.22
CA SER A 292 1.72 -5.70 0.75
C SER A 292 3.05 -4.97 0.98
N ASP A 293 3.04 -3.64 1.13
CA ASP A 293 4.24 -2.84 1.45
C ASP A 293 3.95 -1.62 2.36
N PRO A 294 3.46 -1.84 3.60
CA PRO A 294 2.92 -0.77 4.44
C PRO A 294 3.97 0.28 4.83
N GLU A 295 5.22 -0.11 5.08
CA GLU A 295 6.28 0.79 5.56
C GLU A 295 6.75 1.78 4.49
N ARG A 296 6.57 1.43 3.21
CA ARG A 296 6.94 2.30 2.09
C ARG A 296 5.90 3.39 1.84
N PHE A 297 4.62 3.10 2.08
CA PHE A 297 3.49 3.99 1.82
C PHE A 297 2.80 4.55 3.07
N ARG A 298 3.49 4.51 4.22
CA ARG A 298 3.03 5.11 5.48
C ARG A 298 3.95 6.25 5.89
N LEU A 299 3.38 7.28 6.50
CA LEU A 299 4.11 8.28 7.26
C LEU A 299 4.18 7.86 8.73
N THR A 300 5.38 7.81 9.29
CA THR A 300 5.58 7.61 10.73
C THR A 300 5.21 8.88 11.50
N ALA A 301 4.82 8.76 12.77
CA ALA A 301 4.49 9.93 13.60
C ALA A 301 5.64 10.94 13.69
N ALA A 302 6.89 10.47 13.61
CA ALA A 302 8.08 11.33 13.58
C ALA A 302 8.19 12.10 12.24
N GLU A 303 7.96 11.43 11.11
CA GLU A 303 7.93 12.10 9.80
C GLU A 303 6.79 13.12 9.71
N GLU A 304 5.62 12.82 10.27
CA GLU A 304 4.49 13.76 10.28
C GLU A 304 4.77 15.01 11.11
N ALA A 305 5.41 14.84 12.28
CA ALA A 305 5.85 15.95 13.09
C ALA A 305 6.92 16.78 12.36
N HIS A 306 7.90 16.13 11.74
CA HIS A 306 8.95 16.81 10.97
C HIS A 306 8.38 17.61 9.78
N LEU A 307 7.46 17.01 9.00
CA LEU A 307 6.82 17.68 7.87
C LEU A 307 6.03 18.90 8.31
N ARG A 308 5.23 18.76 9.38
CA ARG A 308 4.38 19.85 9.87
C ARG A 308 5.18 20.95 10.54
N ASP A 309 6.04 20.57 11.48
CA ASP A 309 6.64 21.49 12.45
C ASP A 309 7.95 22.12 11.92
N GLU A 310 8.69 21.41 11.05
CA GLU A 310 9.97 21.91 10.49
C GLU A 310 9.86 22.33 9.02
N LYS A 311 9.08 21.62 8.21
CA LYS A 311 8.98 21.88 6.75
C LYS A 311 7.78 22.73 6.34
N GLY A 312 6.81 22.92 7.22
CA GLY A 312 5.57 23.65 6.91
C GLY A 312 4.71 22.94 5.85
N ILE A 313 4.76 21.62 5.83
CA ILE A 313 4.05 20.74 4.89
C ILE A 313 2.91 20.03 5.64
N ASP A 314 1.72 19.95 5.02
CA ASP A 314 0.57 19.25 5.57
C ASP A 314 0.68 17.73 5.33
N PRO A 315 0.81 16.90 6.39
CA PRO A 315 0.94 15.45 6.24
C PRO A 315 -0.29 14.79 5.58
N MET A 316 -1.49 15.37 5.72
CA MET A 316 -2.69 14.83 5.09
C MET A 316 -2.64 14.98 3.56
N ILE A 317 -2.17 16.13 3.07
CA ILE A 317 -2.01 16.37 1.63
C ILE A 317 -0.93 15.43 1.08
N VAL A 318 0.18 15.24 1.83
CA VAL A 318 1.23 14.28 1.47
C VAL A 318 0.68 12.86 1.36
N ARG A 319 -0.14 12.40 2.32
CA ARG A 319 -0.80 11.08 2.25
C ARG A 319 -1.69 10.96 1.00
N CYS A 320 -2.47 11.98 0.66
CA CYS A 320 -3.28 12.00 -0.57
C CYS A 320 -2.41 11.93 -1.84
N ALA A 321 -1.30 12.65 -1.89
CA ALA A 321 -0.35 12.61 -3.00
C ALA A 321 0.30 11.22 -3.14
N MET A 322 0.63 10.57 -2.02
CA MET A 322 1.16 9.20 -2.01
C MET A 322 0.16 8.17 -2.56
N VAL A 323 -1.14 8.30 -2.23
CA VAL A 323 -2.22 7.48 -2.83
C VAL A 323 -2.23 7.64 -4.35
N ALA A 324 -2.15 8.88 -4.84
CA ALA A 324 -2.14 9.19 -6.27
C ALA A 324 -0.93 8.56 -6.98
N LEU A 325 0.28 8.75 -6.43
CA LEU A 325 1.53 8.18 -6.98
C LEU A 325 1.49 6.65 -7.00
N ARG A 326 0.95 6.02 -5.96
CA ARG A 326 0.81 4.55 -5.89
C ARG A 326 -0.17 4.01 -6.93
N ALA A 327 -1.24 4.75 -7.22
CA ALA A 327 -2.16 4.41 -8.29
C ALA A 327 -1.48 4.51 -9.66
N GLU A 328 -0.70 5.57 -9.90
CA GLU A 328 0.08 5.71 -11.15
C GLU A 328 1.08 4.56 -11.33
N MET A 329 1.74 4.13 -10.26
CA MET A 329 2.60 2.93 -10.31
C MET A 329 1.83 1.67 -10.73
N ALA A 330 0.61 1.46 -10.21
CA ALA A 330 -0.19 0.27 -10.55
C ALA A 330 -0.54 0.21 -12.05
N LYS A 331 -0.80 1.38 -12.67
CA LYS A 331 -1.01 1.50 -14.11
C LYS A 331 0.21 1.02 -14.90
N LEU A 332 1.40 1.47 -14.52
CA LEU A 332 2.65 1.11 -15.18
C LEU A 332 2.95 -0.39 -15.05
N LEU A 333 2.61 -0.99 -13.92
CA LEU A 333 2.81 -2.43 -13.66
C LEU A 333 1.77 -3.32 -14.38
N GLY A 334 0.77 -2.74 -15.05
CA GLY A 334 -0.22 -3.48 -15.84
C GLY A 334 -1.05 -4.46 -15.00
N GLY A 335 -1.41 -4.09 -13.78
CA GLY A 335 -2.29 -4.92 -12.94
C GLY A 335 -2.52 -4.38 -11.54
N ASN A 336 -3.68 -4.74 -10.97
CA ASN A 336 -4.08 -4.36 -9.62
C ASN A 336 -3.18 -5.00 -8.56
N GLU A 337 -2.89 -4.26 -7.50
CA GLU A 337 -2.14 -4.68 -6.30
C GLU A 337 -0.80 -5.41 -6.55
N LYS A 338 -0.20 -5.27 -7.74
CA LYS A 338 1.11 -5.88 -8.00
C LYS A 338 2.14 -5.33 -7.02
N PRO A 339 2.99 -6.20 -6.45
CA PRO A 339 4.08 -5.77 -5.61
C PRO A 339 5.04 -4.92 -6.43
N ILE A 340 5.72 -3.99 -5.75
CA ILE A 340 6.74 -3.17 -6.41
C ILE A 340 7.84 -4.12 -6.90
N PRO A 341 8.28 -4.02 -8.17
CA PRO A 341 9.35 -4.85 -8.70
C PRO A 341 10.61 -4.76 -7.85
N SER A 342 11.47 -5.77 -7.85
CA SER A 342 12.68 -5.75 -7.06
C SER A 342 13.67 -4.66 -7.50
N PHE A 343 14.62 -4.30 -6.64
CA PHE A 343 15.67 -3.31 -6.87
C PHE A 343 16.34 -3.52 -8.23
N PHE A 344 16.86 -4.73 -8.49
CA PHE A 344 17.52 -5.01 -9.77
C PHE A 344 16.58 -4.91 -10.96
N SER A 345 15.33 -5.35 -10.82
CA SER A 345 14.33 -5.21 -11.88
C SER A 345 13.98 -3.75 -12.16
N ARG A 346 14.03 -2.85 -11.16
CA ARG A 346 13.79 -1.42 -11.35
C ARG A 346 15.00 -0.68 -11.93
N TYR A 347 16.21 -1.03 -11.51
CA TYR A 347 17.44 -0.36 -11.94
C TYR A 347 17.97 -0.85 -13.30
N PHE A 348 17.73 -2.11 -13.67
CA PHE A 348 18.27 -2.68 -14.90
C PHE A 348 17.25 -2.90 -16.02
N SER A 349 15.94 -2.77 -15.73
CA SER A 349 14.90 -2.86 -16.77
C SER A 349 14.32 -1.48 -17.08
N LYS A 350 14.46 -1.03 -18.34
CA LYS A 350 13.91 0.25 -18.81
C LYS A 350 12.40 0.37 -18.60
N ASP A 351 11.68 -0.74 -18.62
CA ASP A 351 10.23 -0.78 -18.42
C ASP A 351 9.81 -0.34 -16.99
N ASN A 352 10.72 -0.46 -16.01
CA ASN A 352 10.44 -0.16 -14.61
C ASN A 352 11.11 1.13 -14.10
N GLU A 353 11.84 1.85 -14.95
CA GLU A 353 12.52 3.11 -14.60
C GLU A 353 11.52 4.15 -14.09
N LYS A 354 10.37 4.28 -14.76
CA LYS A 354 9.28 5.17 -14.34
C LYS A 354 8.70 4.82 -12.97
N VAL A 355 8.69 3.53 -12.59
CA VAL A 355 8.25 3.10 -11.26
C VAL A 355 9.25 3.55 -10.20
N GLN A 356 10.54 3.52 -10.51
CA GLN A 356 11.59 4.05 -9.63
C GLN A 356 11.48 5.57 -9.48
N GLU A 357 11.24 6.32 -10.56
CA GLU A 357 11.03 7.78 -10.49
C GLU A 357 9.84 8.14 -9.59
N LEU A 358 8.72 7.44 -9.72
CA LEU A 358 7.56 7.65 -8.85
C LEU A 358 7.88 7.31 -7.38
N LEU A 359 8.70 6.29 -7.15
CA LEU A 359 9.10 5.90 -5.80
C LEU A 359 10.04 6.93 -5.17
N GLU A 360 10.95 7.49 -5.94
CA GLU A 360 11.81 8.58 -5.52
C GLU A 360 11.00 9.85 -5.21
N LYS A 361 9.98 10.17 -6.00
CA LYS A 361 9.03 11.24 -5.67
C LYS A 361 8.34 11.00 -4.32
N ILE A 362 7.90 9.78 -4.02
CA ILE A 362 7.34 9.45 -2.70
C ILE A 362 8.37 9.68 -1.59
N ARG A 363 9.62 9.23 -1.78
CA ARG A 363 10.69 9.44 -0.79
C ARG A 363 10.99 10.91 -0.54
N HIS A 364 11.06 11.72 -1.59
CA HIS A 364 11.26 13.17 -1.48
C HIS A 364 10.06 13.87 -0.83
N LEU A 365 8.83 13.44 -1.10
CA LEU A 365 7.63 13.92 -0.41
C LEU A 365 7.69 13.61 1.09
N ARG A 366 8.05 12.37 1.47
CA ARG A 366 8.16 11.95 2.87
C ARG A 366 9.22 12.73 3.65
N LYS A 367 10.33 13.07 3.00
CA LYS A 367 11.41 13.89 3.58
C LYS A 367 11.07 15.40 3.61
N GLY A 368 10.07 15.83 2.86
CA GLY A 368 9.73 17.24 2.68
C GLY A 368 10.71 17.99 1.80
N ASP A 369 11.41 17.30 0.89
CA ASP A 369 12.31 17.92 -0.10
C ASP A 369 11.51 18.58 -1.24
N ILE A 370 10.32 18.05 -1.53
CA ILE A 370 9.38 18.59 -2.51
C ILE A 370 8.06 18.92 -1.83
N ASN A 371 7.45 20.03 -2.25
CA ASN A 371 6.19 20.53 -1.68
C ASN A 371 5.06 20.61 -2.69
N MET A 372 5.31 20.27 -3.97
CA MET A 372 4.30 20.21 -5.01
C MET A 372 4.51 18.96 -5.85
N VAL A 373 3.44 18.24 -6.15
CA VAL A 373 3.49 17.03 -6.97
C VAL A 373 2.30 16.96 -7.91
N GLN A 374 2.60 16.78 -9.20
CA GLN A 374 1.61 16.51 -10.23
C GLN A 374 1.55 15.00 -10.53
N VAL A 375 0.34 14.44 -10.53
CA VAL A 375 0.05 13.03 -10.81
C VAL A 375 -1.13 12.96 -11.76
N GLY A 376 -0.89 12.60 -13.02
CA GLY A 376 -1.89 12.71 -14.09
C GLY A 376 -2.45 14.14 -14.16
N GLU A 377 -3.77 14.27 -14.02
CA GLU A 377 -4.45 15.57 -14.01
C GLU A 377 -4.52 16.25 -12.63
N LEU A 378 -4.10 15.56 -11.56
CA LEU A 378 -4.14 16.10 -10.20
C LEU A 378 -2.85 16.85 -9.85
N ASN A 379 -2.98 17.98 -9.16
CA ASN A 379 -1.85 18.78 -8.69
C ASN A 379 -1.95 19.05 -7.18
N PHE A 380 -1.09 18.39 -6.40
CA PHE A 380 -1.05 18.51 -4.96
C PHE A 380 -0.04 19.58 -4.53
N ASP A 381 -0.51 20.71 -4.00
CA ASP A 381 0.31 21.65 -3.22
C ASP A 381 0.27 21.23 -1.75
N CYS A 382 1.39 20.67 -1.26
CA CYS A 382 1.50 20.07 0.06
C CYS A 382 1.81 21.10 1.16
N ARG A 383 1.93 22.39 0.85
CA ARG A 383 2.14 23.43 1.87
C ARG A 383 0.93 23.50 2.78
N ILE A 384 1.13 23.83 4.05
CA ILE A 384 0.02 24.00 5.00
C ILE A 384 -0.94 25.07 4.44
N PRO A 385 -2.20 24.70 4.14
CA PRO A 385 -3.15 25.64 3.58
C PRO A 385 -3.48 26.71 4.61
N GLN A 386 -3.51 27.97 4.17
CA GLN A 386 -3.83 29.10 5.05
C GLN A 386 -5.25 29.01 5.64
N ARG A 387 -6.14 28.21 5.05
CA ARG A 387 -7.49 27.95 5.53
C ARG A 387 -7.87 26.50 5.26
N VAL A 388 -8.07 25.73 6.32
CA VAL A 388 -8.76 24.43 6.26
C VAL A 388 -10.20 24.67 6.66
N TYR A 389 -11.14 24.23 5.82
CA TYR A 389 -12.54 24.24 6.20
C TYR A 389 -12.78 23.18 7.29
N ILE A 390 -13.23 23.65 8.46
CA ILE A 390 -13.61 22.83 9.61
C ILE A 390 -15.11 23.03 9.83
N PRO A 391 -15.93 21.97 9.89
CA PRO A 391 -17.35 22.12 10.20
C PRO A 391 -17.58 22.79 11.56
N PRO A 392 -18.57 23.69 11.70
CA PRO A 392 -18.73 24.54 12.88
C PRO A 392 -19.10 23.78 14.16
N TYR A 393 -19.72 22.61 14.03
CA TYR A 393 -20.04 21.75 15.18
C TYR A 393 -18.80 21.05 15.78
N TYR A 394 -17.66 21.10 15.09
CA TYR A 394 -16.36 20.64 15.61
C TYR A 394 -15.45 21.78 16.04
N THR A 395 -15.83 23.04 15.81
CA THR A 395 -15.11 24.17 16.40
C THR A 395 -15.54 24.23 17.87
N GLN A 396 -14.74 23.62 18.75
CA GLN A 396 -14.89 23.88 20.17
C GLN A 396 -14.80 25.39 20.37
N VAL A 397 -15.85 25.96 20.96
CA VAL A 397 -15.81 27.30 21.51
C VAL A 397 -14.59 27.35 22.42
N PRO A 398 -13.64 28.28 22.25
CA PRO A 398 -12.55 28.41 23.20
C PRO A 398 -13.19 28.55 24.58
N SER A 399 -12.76 27.71 25.52
CA SER A 399 -13.21 27.76 26.90
C SER A 399 -12.66 29.05 27.50
N THR A 400 -13.32 30.17 27.24
CA THR A 400 -13.13 31.37 28.03
C THR A 400 -13.64 30.99 29.42
N TYR A 401 -12.70 30.74 30.34
CA TYR A 401 -12.97 30.88 31.76
C TYR A 401 -13.53 32.28 31.98
N SER A 402 -14.86 32.39 32.01
CA SER A 402 -15.54 33.58 32.48
C SER A 402 -15.74 33.35 33.98
N ASP A 403 -14.85 33.92 34.79
CA ASP A 403 -15.00 34.07 36.25
C ASP A 403 -16.10 35.08 36.58
N THR A 404 -17.27 34.90 36.00
CA THR A 404 -18.49 35.64 36.35
C THR A 404 -19.47 34.63 36.90
N PRO A 405 -19.73 34.64 38.23
CA PRO A 405 -20.74 33.76 38.80
C PRO A 405 -22.11 34.08 38.17
N PRO A 406 -22.96 33.07 37.96
CA PRO A 406 -24.30 33.27 37.40
C PRO A 406 -25.11 34.21 38.32
N PRO A 407 -25.96 35.09 37.77
CA PRO A 407 -26.77 35.99 38.58
C PRO A 407 -27.73 35.18 39.46
N SER A 408 -27.58 35.37 40.77
CA SER A 408 -28.46 34.82 41.80
C SER A 408 -29.82 35.52 41.72
N TYR A 409 -30.84 34.82 41.22
CA TYR A 409 -32.23 35.26 41.36
C TYR A 409 -32.70 35.01 42.79
N HIS A 410 -32.72 36.06 43.60
CA HIS A 410 -33.50 36.07 44.84
C HIS A 410 -34.98 36.21 44.49
N GLY A 411 -35.73 35.13 44.66
CA GLY A 411 -37.19 35.13 44.60
C GLY A 411 -37.78 35.74 45.86
N THR A 412 -38.45 36.89 45.72
CA THR A 412 -39.43 37.37 46.70
C THR A 412 -40.81 36.87 46.31
N TYR A 413 -41.38 36.03 47.18
CA TYR A 413 -42.77 35.60 47.21
C TYR A 413 -43.74 36.77 47.21
N THR A 414 -44.81 36.67 46.43
CA THR A 414 -46.21 36.84 46.89
C THR A 414 -47.15 36.35 45.78
N ASP A 415 -47.86 35.26 46.03
CA ASP A 415 -48.99 34.83 45.20
C ASP A 415 -50.20 34.66 46.12
N PRO A 416 -51.24 35.52 46.03
CA PRO A 416 -52.51 35.29 46.68
C PRO A 416 -53.49 34.70 45.65
N TYR A 417 -54.27 33.70 46.10
CA TYR A 417 -55.39 33.05 45.41
C TYR A 417 -55.09 31.77 44.61
N GLN A 418 -55.22 30.63 45.29
CA GLN A 418 -55.72 29.40 44.68
C GLN A 418 -56.83 28.81 45.57
N PRO A 419 -58.05 28.56 45.05
CA PRO A 419 -59.12 27.90 45.79
C PRO A 419 -58.98 26.36 45.76
N THR A 420 -59.37 25.77 46.88
CA THR A 420 -59.45 24.34 47.23
C THR A 420 -60.27 23.48 46.28
N ALA A 421 -59.78 22.26 46.01
CA ALA A 421 -60.56 21.16 45.46
C ALA A 421 -61.22 20.33 46.58
N PRO A 422 -62.46 19.82 46.40
CA PRO A 422 -63.15 19.00 47.40
C PRO A 422 -62.70 17.53 47.35
N GLN A 423 -62.51 16.95 48.53
CA GLN A 423 -62.44 15.50 48.76
C GLN A 423 -63.83 14.87 48.69
N TYR A 424 -63.96 13.65 48.15
CA TYR A 424 -64.83 12.50 48.52
C TYR A 424 -64.62 11.46 47.38
N LEU A 425 -64.39 10.17 47.55
CA LEU A 425 -64.38 9.22 48.67
C LEU A 425 -63.40 8.09 48.33
#